data_AF-A0A7S2ATP6-F1
#
_entry.id   AF-A0A7S2ATP6-F1
#
_cell.length_a   1.000
_cell.length_b   1.000
_cell.length_c   1.000
_cell.angle_alpha   90.00
_cell.angle_beta   90.00
_cell.angle_gamma   90.00
#
_symmetry.space_group_name_H-M   'P 1'
#
loop_
_entity.id
_entity.type
_entity.pdbx_description
1 polymer ?
#
loop_
_entity_poly.entity_id
_entity_poly.type
_entity_poly.pdbx_seq_one_letter_code
_entity_poly.pdbx_strand_id
1 'polypeptide(L)'
;VITGAPFTSKKSTFQAHLGVVHSKDQVDWFMRRLLENRKVARATHNIMAYRFVDESLGVQSVIADNDEDGEDAAGAKLAQMLALMHANDVVVVVSRWYGGVKLGPDRFRIINNVAREVLEANGYQRTSKNKTRGSGGHKKKKKR
;
A
#
# COMPACT_ATOMS: atom_id res chain seq x y z
N VAL A 1 -0.02 -6.78 -12.19
CA VAL A 1 -0.33 -6.76 -10.74
C VAL A 1 0.86 -7.33 -10.00
N ILE A 2 1.51 -6.51 -9.18
CA ILE A 2 2.58 -6.94 -8.27
C ILE A 2 1.91 -7.27 -6.93
N THR A 3 2.25 -8.39 -6.31
CA THR A 3 1.62 -8.81 -5.05
C THR A 3 2.68 -9.00 -3.97
N GLY A 4 2.46 -8.38 -2.82
CA GLY A 4 3.33 -8.50 -1.65
C GLY A 4 3.14 -9.82 -0.91
N ALA A 5 4.05 -10.11 0.02
CA ALA A 5 3.92 -11.25 0.91
C ALA A 5 2.67 -11.10 1.80
N PRO A 6 1.91 -12.19 2.04
CA PRO A 6 0.77 -12.13 2.94
C PRO A 6 1.25 -12.03 4.40
N PHE A 7 0.59 -11.18 5.18
CA PHE A 7 0.82 -11.05 6.63
C PHE A 7 -0.41 -11.53 7.40
N THR A 8 -0.21 -12.39 8.40
CA THR A 8 -1.31 -12.93 9.21
C THR A 8 -1.17 -12.49 10.67
N SER A 9 -2.23 -11.94 11.26
CA SER A 9 -2.32 -11.61 12.68
C SER A 9 -3.70 -11.98 13.23
N LYS A 10 -3.72 -12.69 14.37
CA LYS A 10 -4.93 -13.19 15.05
C LYS A 10 -5.97 -13.74 14.05
N LYS A 11 -5.55 -14.69 13.21
CA LYS A 11 -6.33 -15.35 12.15
C LYS A 11 -6.77 -14.48 10.97
N SER A 12 -6.61 -13.16 11.03
CA SER A 12 -6.86 -12.30 9.86
C SER A 12 -5.61 -12.25 8.98
N THR A 13 -5.80 -12.44 7.67
CA THR A 13 -4.71 -12.34 6.68
C THR A 13 -4.87 -11.06 5.89
N PHE A 14 -3.76 -10.41 5.58
CA PHE A 14 -3.67 -9.18 4.80
C PHE A 14 -2.67 -9.38 3.67
N GLN A 15 -2.99 -8.91 2.48
CA GLN A 15 -2.08 -8.95 1.34
C GLN A 15 -2.23 -7.69 0.51
N ALA A 16 -1.11 -7.02 0.20
CA ALA A 16 -1.10 -5.84 -0.64
C ALA A 16 -0.85 -6.22 -2.10
N HIS A 17 -1.53 -5.52 -3.00
CA HIS A 17 -1.42 -5.62 -4.45
C HIS A 17 -1.15 -4.23 -5.00
N LEU A 18 -0.19 -4.11 -5.90
CA LEU A 18 0.25 -2.85 -6.50
C LEU A 18 0.13 -2.92 -8.02
N GLY A 19 -0.30 -1.82 -8.62
CA GLY A 19 -0.30 -1.61 -10.06
C GLY A 19 0.17 -0.20 -10.39
N VAL A 20 0.88 -0.07 -11.52
CA VAL A 20 1.17 1.24 -12.12
C VAL A 20 -0.05 1.67 -12.93
N VAL A 21 -0.51 2.90 -12.74
CA VAL A 21 -1.69 3.46 -13.39
C VAL A 21 -1.49 4.94 -13.70
N HIS A 22 -2.06 5.40 -14.80
CA HIS A 22 -1.98 6.79 -15.28
C HIS A 22 -3.36 7.36 -15.64
N SER A 23 -4.43 6.60 -15.42
CA SER A 23 -5.79 7.04 -15.69
C SER A 23 -6.79 6.24 -14.84
N LYS A 24 -8.02 6.75 -14.73
CA LYS A 24 -9.11 6.05 -14.06
C LYS A 24 -9.45 4.73 -14.75
N ASP A 25 -9.41 4.68 -16.09
CA ASP A 25 -9.64 3.44 -16.84
C ASP A 25 -8.60 2.36 -16.50
N GLN A 26 -7.34 2.75 -16.26
CA GLN A 26 -6.30 1.81 -15.85
C GLN A 26 -6.51 1.32 -14.41
N VAL A 27 -7.04 2.15 -13.52
CA VAL A 27 -7.46 1.75 -12.16
C VAL A 27 -8.58 0.72 -12.25
N ASP A 28 -9.61 0.97 -13.05
CA ASP A 28 -10.74 0.07 -13.23
C ASP A 28 -10.30 -1.27 -13.84
N TRP A 29 -9.42 -1.21 -14.86
CA TRP A 29 -8.82 -2.39 -15.46
C TRP A 29 -8.00 -3.20 -14.45
N PHE A 30 -7.19 -2.52 -13.62
CA PHE A 30 -6.41 -3.15 -12.57
C PHE A 30 -7.32 -3.89 -11.57
N MET A 31 -8.40 -3.26 -11.12
CA MET A 31 -9.35 -3.87 -10.18
C MET A 31 -10.02 -5.11 -10.80
N ARG A 32 -10.50 -5.02 -12.05
CA ARG A 32 -11.08 -6.17 -12.76
C ARG A 32 -10.08 -7.32 -12.84
N ARG A 33 -8.85 -7.03 -13.27
CA ARG A 33 -7.78 -8.04 -13.40
C ARG A 33 -7.39 -8.65 -12.05
N LEU A 34 -7.37 -7.86 -10.98
CA LEU A 34 -7.07 -8.34 -9.63
C LEU A 34 -8.19 -9.28 -9.12
N LEU A 35 -9.45 -8.94 -9.38
CA LEU A 35 -10.62 -9.71 -8.96
C LEU A 35 -10.84 -11.00 -9.79
N GLU A 36 -10.18 -11.18 -10.93
CA GLU A 36 -10.13 -12.49 -11.60
C GLU A 36 -9.47 -13.57 -10.71
N ASN A 37 -8.61 -13.16 -9.76
CA ASN A 37 -8.11 -14.07 -8.74
C ASN A 37 -9.21 -14.38 -7.72
N ARG A 38 -9.76 -15.60 -7.79
CA ARG A 38 -10.84 -16.07 -6.90
C ARG A 38 -10.54 -15.93 -5.40
N LYS A 39 -9.27 -15.98 -4.99
CA LYS A 39 -8.90 -15.79 -3.58
C LYS A 39 -9.12 -14.35 -3.15
N VAL A 40 -8.74 -13.39 -4.00
CA VAL A 40 -8.90 -11.95 -3.78
C VAL A 40 -10.36 -11.54 -3.89
N ALA A 41 -11.08 -12.06 -4.89
CA ALA A 41 -12.52 -11.82 -5.03
C ALA A 41 -13.37 -12.28 -3.83
N ARG A 42 -12.88 -13.26 -3.06
CA ARG A 42 -13.53 -13.78 -1.85
C ARG A 42 -12.93 -13.20 -0.56
N ALA A 43 -12.06 -12.19 -0.66
CA ALA A 43 -11.60 -11.45 0.51
C ALA A 43 -12.81 -10.78 1.19
N THR A 44 -12.71 -10.57 2.50
CA THR A 44 -13.74 -9.87 3.27
C THR A 44 -13.79 -8.40 2.90
N HIS A 45 -12.62 -7.81 2.63
CA HIS A 45 -12.48 -6.42 2.19
C HIS A 45 -11.34 -6.32 1.17
N ASN A 46 -11.53 -5.56 0.09
CA ASN A 46 -10.53 -5.19 -0.90
C ASN A 46 -10.34 -3.67 -0.90
N ILE A 47 -9.60 -3.19 0.09
CA ILE A 47 -9.44 -1.75 0.38
C ILE A 47 -8.49 -1.16 -0.65
N MET A 48 -8.92 -0.13 -1.38
CA MET A 48 -8.21 0.42 -2.52
C MET A 48 -7.90 1.90 -2.31
N ALA A 49 -6.73 2.33 -2.77
CA ALA A 49 -6.39 3.73 -2.95
C ALA A 49 -5.50 3.89 -4.18
N TYR A 50 -5.69 4.97 -4.92
CA TYR A 50 -4.83 5.30 -6.05
C TYR A 50 -4.48 6.78 -6.09
N ARG A 51 -3.38 7.07 -6.77
CA ARG A 51 -2.96 8.43 -7.10
C ARG A 51 -2.13 8.40 -8.37
N PHE A 52 -2.45 9.25 -9.34
CA PHE A 52 -1.66 9.41 -10.57
C PHE A 52 -1.64 10.87 -11.00
N VAL A 53 -0.65 11.19 -11.82
CA VAL A 53 -0.49 12.53 -12.40
C VAL A 53 -1.21 12.57 -13.75
N ASP A 54 -2.06 13.58 -13.93
CA ASP A 54 -2.74 13.86 -15.18
C ASP A 54 -2.24 15.19 -15.75
N GLU A 55 -1.79 15.15 -17.00
CA GLU A 55 -1.25 16.28 -17.76
C GLU A 55 -2.08 16.59 -19.03
N SER A 56 -3.26 15.96 -19.18
CA SER A 56 -4.11 16.06 -20.38
C SER A 56 -4.52 17.49 -20.74
N LEU A 57 -4.60 18.40 -19.75
CA LEU A 57 -4.97 19.80 -19.94
C LEU A 57 -3.75 20.74 -20.06
N GLY A 58 -2.55 20.20 -20.26
CA GLY A 58 -1.30 20.99 -20.32
C GLY A 58 -0.86 21.57 -18.98
N VAL A 59 -1.56 21.21 -17.89
CA VAL A 59 -1.22 21.53 -16.50
C VAL A 59 -1.13 20.23 -15.73
N GLN A 60 -0.09 20.09 -14.92
CA GLN A 60 0.07 18.92 -14.07
C GLN A 60 -0.93 18.96 -12.92
N SER A 61 -1.82 17.98 -12.87
CA SER A 61 -2.80 17.80 -11.80
C SER A 61 -2.65 16.41 -11.18
N VAL A 62 -2.95 16.29 -9.89
CA VAL A 62 -2.92 15.00 -9.19
C VAL A 62 -4.35 14.53 -9.03
N ILE A 63 -4.65 13.36 -9.59
CA ILE A 63 -5.93 12.67 -9.38
C ILE A 63 -5.70 11.58 -8.35
N ALA A 64 -6.52 11.56 -7.30
CA ALA A 64 -6.44 10.57 -6.24
C ALA A 64 -7.84 10.26 -5.71
N ASP A 65 -8.07 9.00 -5.35
CA ASP A 65 -9.33 8.53 -4.76
C ASP A 65 -9.08 7.24 -3.95
N ASN A 66 -10.09 6.78 -3.22
CA ASN A 66 -10.04 5.56 -2.43
C ASN A 66 -11.40 4.88 -2.27
N ASP A 67 -11.37 3.59 -2.00
CA ASP A 67 -12.53 2.78 -1.67
C ASP A 67 -12.18 1.90 -0.45
N GLU A 68 -13.02 1.91 0.57
CA GLU A 68 -12.78 1.20 1.81
C GLU A 68 -13.46 -0.18 1.88
N ASP A 69 -14.35 -0.51 0.95
CA ASP A 69 -15.04 -1.81 0.84
C ASP A 69 -15.54 -2.36 2.20
N GLY A 70 -16.16 -1.49 3.01
CA GLY A 70 -16.71 -1.83 4.34
C GLY A 70 -15.68 -1.96 5.48
N GLU A 71 -14.42 -1.59 5.26
CA GLU A 71 -13.39 -1.46 6.30
C GLU A 71 -13.22 0.02 6.70
N ASP A 72 -14.12 0.52 7.55
CA ASP A 72 -14.25 1.94 7.92
C ASP A 72 -12.91 2.69 8.08
N ALA A 73 -12.75 3.78 7.32
CA ALA A 73 -11.61 4.69 7.26
C ALA A 73 -10.28 4.10 6.76
N ALA A 74 -10.25 2.84 6.30
CA ALA A 74 -9.00 2.24 5.80
C ALA A 74 -8.56 2.82 4.45
N GLY A 75 -9.51 3.07 3.54
CA GLY A 75 -9.23 3.64 2.20
C GLY A 75 -8.58 5.02 2.31
N ALA A 76 -9.20 5.92 3.08
CA ALA A 76 -8.69 7.28 3.28
C ALA A 76 -7.28 7.29 3.92
N LYS A 77 -7.01 6.36 4.85
CA LYS A 77 -5.68 6.20 5.46
C LYS A 77 -4.63 5.73 4.45
N LEU A 78 -4.98 4.81 3.54
CA LEU A 78 -4.10 4.39 2.46
C LEU A 78 -3.82 5.54 1.48
N ALA A 79 -4.85 6.29 1.06
CA ALA A 79 -4.67 7.46 0.19
C ALA A 79 -3.78 8.53 0.84
N GLN A 80 -3.98 8.82 2.12
CA GLN A 80 -3.10 9.72 2.88
C GLN A 80 -1.66 9.20 2.89
N MET A 81 -1.45 7.90 3.06
CA MET A 81 -0.12 7.31 3.01
C MET A 81 0.55 7.48 1.65
N LEU A 82 -0.16 7.21 0.55
CA LEU A 82 0.36 7.42 -0.81
C LEU A 82 0.79 8.88 -1.01
N ALA A 83 -0.02 9.83 -0.55
CA ALA A 83 0.30 11.26 -0.61
C ALA A 83 1.56 11.62 0.20
N LEU A 84 1.70 11.10 1.43
CA LEU A 84 2.87 11.35 2.29
C LEU A 84 4.15 10.69 1.76
N MET A 85 4.03 9.61 1.01
CA MET A 85 5.14 8.93 0.34
C MET A 85 5.50 9.55 -1.02
N HIS A 86 4.69 10.50 -1.52
CA HIS A 86 4.76 10.99 -2.88
C HIS A 86 4.72 9.86 -3.92
N ALA A 87 3.96 8.80 -3.62
CA ALA A 87 3.77 7.66 -4.49
C ALA A 87 2.71 8.01 -5.55
N ASN A 88 3.17 8.52 -6.69
CA ASN A 88 2.34 8.83 -7.85
C ASN A 88 2.37 7.68 -8.85
N ASP A 89 1.35 7.66 -9.70
CA ASP A 89 1.15 6.71 -10.80
C ASP A 89 0.96 5.27 -10.33
N VAL A 90 0.23 5.12 -9.22
CA VAL A 90 0.05 3.84 -8.52
C VAL A 90 -1.37 3.68 -7.99
N VAL A 91 -1.85 2.45 -8.10
CA VAL A 91 -2.98 1.90 -7.33
C VAL A 91 -2.45 0.84 -6.37
N VAL A 92 -2.93 0.90 -5.12
CA VAL A 92 -2.70 -0.13 -4.11
C VAL A 92 -4.03 -0.67 -3.63
N VAL A 93 -4.13 -1.99 -3.55
CA VAL A 93 -5.25 -2.71 -2.95
C VAL A 93 -4.73 -3.59 -1.83
N VAL A 94 -5.32 -3.48 -0.64
CA VAL A 94 -5.05 -4.40 0.48
C VAL A 94 -6.26 -5.30 0.66
N SER A 95 -6.10 -6.56 0.29
CA SER A 95 -7.09 -7.59 0.54
C SER A 95 -6.95 -8.12 1.96
N ARG A 96 -8.07 -8.12 2.69
CA ARG A 96 -8.18 -8.70 4.04
C ARG A 96 -9.12 -9.89 4.04
N TRP A 97 -8.66 -11.01 4.59
CA TRP A 97 -9.51 -12.15 4.92
C TRP A 97 -9.72 -12.18 6.43
N TYR A 98 -10.95 -11.91 6.89
CA TYR A 98 -11.28 -11.85 8.31
C TYR A 98 -11.30 -13.24 8.94
N GLY A 99 -10.54 -13.40 10.02
CA GLY A 99 -10.41 -14.68 10.74
C GLY A 99 -11.33 -14.87 11.94
N GLY A 100 -12.36 -14.03 12.10
CA GLY A 100 -13.30 -14.11 13.23
C GLY A 100 -12.88 -13.38 14.51
N VAL A 101 -11.71 -12.71 14.52
CA VAL A 101 -11.21 -11.96 15.69
C VAL A 101 -11.09 -10.48 15.39
N LYS A 102 -11.82 -9.64 16.15
CA LYS A 102 -11.74 -8.18 16.05
C LYS A 102 -10.34 -7.69 16.43
N LEU A 103 -9.66 -7.05 15.49
CA LEU A 103 -8.32 -6.48 15.68
C LEU A 103 -8.34 -5.05 16.26
N GLY A 104 -9.51 -4.40 16.26
CA GLY A 104 -9.61 -3.00 16.66
C GLY A 104 -8.71 -2.11 15.79
N PRO A 105 -8.06 -1.08 16.35
CA PRO A 105 -7.19 -0.17 15.61
C PRO A 105 -5.97 -0.83 14.95
N ASP A 106 -5.53 -2.00 15.44
CA ASP A 106 -4.33 -2.68 14.97
C ASP A 106 -4.41 -3.08 13.49
N ARG A 107 -5.62 -3.33 12.98
CA ARG A 107 -5.84 -3.63 11.56
C ARG A 107 -5.35 -2.52 10.65
N PHE A 108 -5.57 -1.25 11.02
CA PHE A 108 -5.15 -0.11 10.20
C PHE A 108 -3.64 0.02 10.14
N ARG A 109 -2.96 -0.26 11.25
CA ARG A 109 -1.49 -0.31 11.29
C ARG A 109 -0.97 -1.40 10.37
N ILE A 110 -1.59 -2.58 10.38
CA ILE A 110 -1.21 -3.69 9.50
C ILE A 110 -1.46 -3.36 8.03
N ILE A 111 -2.65 -2.85 7.69
CA ILE A 111 -3.04 -2.44 6.33
C ILE A 111 -2.01 -1.46 5.75
N ASN A 112 -1.67 -0.40 6.49
CA ASN A 112 -0.68 0.58 6.05
C ASN A 112 0.72 -0.03 5.94
N ASN A 113 1.10 -0.94 6.83
CA ASN A 113 2.43 -1.55 6.80
C ASN A 113 2.60 -2.46 5.57
N VAL A 114 1.66 -3.36 5.28
CA VAL A 114 1.76 -4.24 4.11
C VAL A 114 1.72 -3.45 2.79
N ALA A 115 0.94 -2.37 2.74
CA ALA A 115 0.91 -1.46 1.60
C ALA A 115 2.24 -0.72 1.43
N ARG A 116 2.84 -0.23 2.52
CA ARG A 116 4.15 0.43 2.50
C ARG A 116 5.25 -0.53 2.05
N GLU A 117 5.26 -1.76 2.55
CA GLU A 117 6.27 -2.76 2.20
C GLU A 117 6.28 -3.04 0.69
N VAL A 118 5.10 -3.22 0.06
CA VAL A 118 5.04 -3.43 -1.40
C VAL A 118 5.44 -2.16 -2.17
N LEU A 119 5.10 -0.97 -1.69
CA LEU A 119 5.51 0.30 -2.30
C LEU A 119 7.04 0.47 -2.25
N GLU A 120 7.64 0.30 -1.08
CA GLU A 120 9.09 0.47 -0.88
C GLU A 120 9.90 -0.55 -1.68
N ALA A 121 9.43 -1.80 -1.74
CA ALA A 121 10.02 -2.86 -2.56
C ALA A 121 10.00 -2.55 -4.06
N ASN A 122 9.12 -1.66 -4.51
CA ASN A 122 8.97 -1.25 -5.91
C ASN A 122 9.43 0.20 -6.15
N GLY A 123 10.25 0.76 -5.25
CA GLY A 123 10.93 2.05 -5.45
C GLY A 123 10.15 3.29 -4.99
N TYR A 124 8.95 3.12 -4.45
CA TYR A 124 8.17 4.21 -3.86
C TYR A 124 8.64 4.47 -2.43
N GLN A 125 9.76 5.18 -2.30
CA GLN A 125 10.34 5.53 -1.02
C GLN A 125 10.02 6.98 -0.68
N ARG A 126 9.68 7.21 0.59
CA ARG A 126 9.55 8.57 1.09
C ARG A 126 10.93 9.23 0.97
N THR A 127 11.04 10.30 0.18
CA THR A 127 12.30 11.04 0.03
C THR A 127 12.74 11.54 1.41
N SER A 128 13.69 10.86 2.04
CA SER A 128 14.30 11.36 3.26
C SER A 128 15.13 12.57 2.87
N LYS A 129 14.71 13.78 3.24
CA LYS A 129 15.66 14.90 3.34
C LYS A 129 16.78 14.46 4.29
N ASN A 130 17.97 14.21 3.73
CA ASN A 130 19.25 13.94 4.37
C ASN A 130 19.25 13.09 5.67
N LYS A 131 19.57 11.80 5.55
CA LYS A 131 20.46 11.16 6.52
C LYS A 131 21.85 11.07 5.87
N THR A 132 22.71 12.00 6.24
CA THR A 132 24.14 11.96 5.96
C THR A 132 24.71 10.60 6.34
N ARG A 133 25.38 9.97 5.38
CA ARG A 133 26.18 8.76 5.56
C ARG A 133 27.26 9.02 6.60
N GLY A 134 27.24 8.26 7.68
CA GLY A 134 28.35 8.12 8.63
C GLY A 134 28.77 6.67 8.71
N SER A 135 29.62 6.23 7.78
CA SER A 135 30.42 5.02 7.91
C SER A 135 31.41 5.18 9.06
N GLY A 136 31.42 4.24 10.01
CA GLY A 136 32.42 4.24 11.09
C GLY A 136 32.36 2.96 11.92
N GLY A 137 33.06 1.91 11.48
CA GLY A 137 33.31 0.76 12.32
C GLY A 137 34.42 1.04 13.34
N HIS A 138 34.26 0.60 14.60
CA HIS A 138 35.37 0.06 15.37
C HIS A 138 34.96 -0.78 16.60
N LYS A 139 35.46 -2.02 16.57
CA LYS A 139 35.97 -2.91 17.64
C LYS A 139 35.16 -3.16 18.94
N LYS A 140 34.71 -4.41 19.05
CA LYS A 140 34.64 -5.19 20.31
C LYS A 140 35.93 -5.04 21.12
N LYS A 141 35.83 -4.61 22.38
CA LYS A 141 36.88 -4.81 23.40
C LYS A 141 36.44 -5.92 24.36
N LYS A 142 37.27 -6.97 24.42
CA LYS A 142 37.27 -8.04 25.42
C LYS A 142 38.32 -7.64 26.48
N LYS A 143 37.98 -7.68 27.77
CA LYS A 143 38.91 -7.77 28.92
C LYS A 143 38.22 -8.71 29.92
N ARG A 144 38.74 -9.92 30.14
CA ARG A 144 39.76 -10.31 31.13
C ARG A 144 39.30 -9.97 32.53
#